data_AF-A0AA37CZD8-F1
#
_entry.id   AF-A0AA37CZD8-F1
#
_cell.length_a   1.000
_cell.length_b   1.000
_cell.length_c   1.000
_cell.angle_alpha   90.00
_cell.angle_beta   90.00
_cell.angle_gamma   90.00
#
_symmetry.space_group_name_H-M   'P 1'
#
loop_
_entity.id
_entity.type
_entity.pdbx_description
1 polymer ?
#
loop_
_entity_poly.entity_id
_entity_poly.type
_entity_poly.pdbx_seq_one_letter_code
_entity_poly.pdbx_strand_id
1 'polypeptide(L)'
;MDNVTALPTIHKKNSIKEIQTHVSKYQTVCRFISWLIDSYITPHFMLDDFEKTYNLNKTLHSYLSLSANNHSKFRLGNKNKNLYKSLTNEQLRDFVYLFKLPAKIEKDSDGRMTASAYVRFRNLILVKLLTQYGLRIGETLLLRESSFKLNMAETIAYMYVANLDDGVDPRKNKPSIKTRNSIRELKISMQDYKIIKMFMMQVKLREGANKRGNSSRLTQSFHFFSLSRSFLP
;
A
#
# COMPACT_ATOMS: atom_id res chain seq x y z
N MET A 1 24.74 -29.52 -12.64
CA MET A 1 23.29 -29.43 -12.93
C MET A 1 22.91 -27.98 -12.76
N ASP A 2 23.17 -27.19 -13.80
CA ASP A 2 23.09 -25.73 -13.78
C ASP A 2 21.64 -25.26 -13.95
N ASN A 3 21.02 -24.84 -12.85
CA ASN A 3 19.68 -24.22 -12.83
C ASN A 3 19.74 -22.71 -13.09
N VAL A 4 20.65 -22.25 -13.93
CA VAL A 4 20.71 -20.83 -14.34
C VAL A 4 20.11 -20.72 -15.73
N THR A 5 18.83 -20.33 -15.77
CA THR A 5 18.15 -19.99 -17.01
C THR A 5 18.92 -18.86 -17.69
N ALA A 6 19.55 -19.14 -18.84
CA ALA A 6 20.33 -18.14 -19.59
C ALA A 6 19.48 -16.89 -19.89
N LEU A 7 20.03 -15.70 -19.63
CA LEU A 7 19.35 -14.44 -19.95
C LEU A 7 19.09 -14.35 -21.47
N PRO A 8 17.88 -13.94 -21.89
CA PRO A 8 17.57 -13.78 -23.31
C PRO A 8 18.45 -12.68 -23.91
N THR A 9 19.07 -12.99 -25.05
CA THR A 9 19.92 -12.08 -25.82
C THR A 9 19.18 -10.78 -26.16
N ILE A 10 19.88 -9.64 -26.03
CA ILE A 10 19.34 -8.28 -26.11
C ILE A 10 18.49 -8.04 -27.38
N HIS A 11 18.86 -8.63 -28.51
CA HIS A 11 18.12 -8.51 -29.77
C HIS A 11 16.71 -9.14 -29.73
N LYS A 12 16.52 -10.27 -29.03
CA LYS A 12 15.19 -10.89 -28.86
C LYS A 12 14.27 -10.01 -28.02
N LYS A 13 14.81 -9.28 -27.04
CA LYS A 13 14.04 -8.39 -26.14
C LYS A 13 13.47 -7.18 -26.88
N ASN A 14 14.17 -6.64 -27.88
CA ASN A 14 13.72 -5.50 -28.67
C ASN A 14 12.59 -5.90 -29.63
N SER A 15 12.75 -7.00 -30.38
CA SER A 15 11.71 -7.51 -31.27
C SER A 15 10.40 -7.86 -30.54
N ILE A 16 10.49 -8.44 -29.33
CA ILE A 16 9.32 -8.74 -28.50
C ILE A 16 8.58 -7.46 -28.06
N LYS A 17 9.31 -6.40 -27.69
CA LYS A 17 8.71 -5.11 -27.30
C LYS A 17 8.00 -4.43 -28.48
N GLU A 18 8.57 -4.51 -29.67
CA GLU A 18 7.97 -3.99 -30.90
C GLU A 18 6.65 -4.70 -31.19
N ILE A 19 6.64 -6.04 -31.18
CA ILE A 19 5.43 -6.85 -31.36
C ILE A 19 4.35 -6.48 -30.32
N GLN A 20 4.72 -6.32 -29.04
CA GLN A 20 3.79 -5.90 -27.98
C GLN A 20 3.21 -4.49 -28.22
N THR A 21 4.02 -3.58 -28.76
CA THR A 21 3.60 -2.22 -29.09
C THR A 21 2.59 -2.24 -30.24
N HIS A 22 2.83 -3.03 -31.28
CA HIS A 22 1.90 -3.21 -32.39
C HIS A 22 0.58 -3.86 -31.95
N VAL A 23 0.63 -4.88 -31.09
CA VAL A 23 -0.57 -5.51 -30.51
C VAL A 23 -1.37 -4.50 -29.69
N SER A 24 -0.71 -3.65 -28.91
CA SER A 24 -1.38 -2.64 -28.10
C SER A 24 -2.06 -1.58 -28.97
N LYS A 25 -1.38 -1.11 -30.02
CA LYS A 25 -1.95 -0.18 -31.02
C LYS A 25 -3.18 -0.80 -31.70
N TYR A 26 -3.08 -2.06 -32.11
CA TYR A 26 -4.18 -2.78 -32.73
C TYR A 26 -5.41 -2.89 -31.79
N GLN A 27 -5.18 -3.20 -30.51
CA GLN A 27 -6.26 -3.21 -29.50
C GLN A 27 -6.92 -1.84 -29.31
N THR A 28 -6.16 -0.75 -29.36
CA THR A 28 -6.71 0.61 -29.31
C THR A 28 -7.60 0.89 -30.52
N VAL A 29 -7.18 0.48 -31.72
CA VAL A 29 -8.00 0.61 -32.93
C VAL A 29 -9.29 -0.20 -32.82
N CYS A 30 -9.22 -1.44 -32.33
CA CYS A 30 -10.44 -2.24 -32.10
C CYS A 30 -11.40 -1.56 -31.11
N ARG A 31 -10.89 -0.96 -30.03
CA ARG A 31 -11.75 -0.21 -29.08
C ARG A 31 -12.41 1.00 -29.72
N PHE A 32 -11.68 1.71 -30.57
CA PHE A 32 -12.24 2.84 -31.31
C PHE A 32 -13.34 2.40 -32.29
N ILE A 33 -13.13 1.30 -33.02
CA ILE A 33 -14.14 0.74 -33.93
C ILE A 33 -15.38 0.26 -33.14
N SER A 34 -15.17 -0.38 -31.98
CA SER A 34 -16.25 -0.81 -31.09
C SER A 34 -17.09 0.38 -30.64
N TRP A 35 -16.43 1.48 -30.25
CA TRP A 35 -17.11 2.73 -29.91
C TRP A 35 -17.90 3.33 -31.10
N LEU A 36 -17.36 3.27 -32.33
CA LEU A 36 -18.08 3.71 -33.52
C LEU A 36 -19.34 2.87 -33.77
N ILE A 37 -19.24 1.54 -33.61
CA ILE A 37 -20.38 0.63 -33.74
C ILE A 37 -21.45 1.01 -32.72
N ASP A 38 -21.09 1.20 -31.45
CA ASP A 38 -22.04 1.53 -30.40
C ASP A 38 -22.67 2.92 -30.57
N SER A 39 -21.94 3.86 -31.16
CA SER A 39 -22.40 5.24 -31.32
C SER A 39 -23.29 5.43 -32.55
N TYR A 40 -22.98 4.77 -33.66
CA TYR A 40 -23.62 5.04 -34.96
C TYR A 40 -24.49 3.89 -35.48
N ILE A 41 -24.33 2.66 -34.98
CA ILE A 41 -25.16 1.52 -35.37
C ILE A 41 -26.24 1.35 -34.32
N THR A 42 -27.11 2.35 -34.29
CA THR A 42 -28.28 2.42 -33.41
C THR A 42 -29.53 2.76 -34.23
N PRO A 43 -30.74 2.42 -33.74
CA PRO A 43 -31.99 2.72 -34.45
C PRO A 43 -32.22 4.21 -34.73
N HIS A 44 -31.45 5.08 -34.08
CA HIS A 44 -31.54 6.53 -34.27
C HIS A 44 -30.83 7.02 -35.55
N PHE A 45 -29.79 6.31 -35.99
CA PHE A 45 -28.98 6.68 -37.16
C PHE A 45 -29.18 5.74 -38.35
N MET A 46 -29.93 4.64 -38.18
CA MET A 46 -30.22 3.66 -39.20
C MET A 46 -31.69 3.76 -39.63
N LEU A 47 -31.94 3.69 -40.94
CA LEU A 47 -33.28 3.68 -41.53
C LEU A 47 -33.92 2.28 -41.54
N ASP A 48 -33.15 1.27 -41.18
CA ASP A 48 -33.56 -0.13 -41.14
C ASP A 48 -34.38 -0.46 -39.89
N ASP A 49 -35.10 -1.58 -39.95
CA ASP A 49 -35.83 -2.15 -38.83
C ASP A 49 -34.92 -2.41 -37.61
N PHE A 50 -35.50 -2.32 -36.42
CA PHE A 50 -34.81 -2.46 -35.14
C PHE A 50 -34.07 -3.81 -35.05
N GLU A 51 -34.72 -4.88 -35.49
CA GLU A 51 -34.16 -6.24 -35.44
C GLU A 51 -32.94 -6.38 -36.37
N LYS A 52 -32.98 -5.75 -37.55
CA LYS A 52 -31.85 -5.73 -38.49
C LYS A 52 -30.66 -4.95 -37.93
N THR A 53 -30.92 -3.80 -37.33
CA THR A 53 -29.89 -2.94 -36.72
C THR A 53 -29.22 -3.64 -35.53
N TYR A 54 -30.01 -4.31 -34.68
CA TYR A 54 -29.49 -5.09 -33.56
C TYR A 54 -28.62 -6.28 -34.03
N ASN A 55 -29.11 -7.03 -35.01
CA ASN A 55 -28.38 -8.17 -35.57
C ASN A 55 -27.08 -7.73 -36.27
N LEU A 56 -27.08 -6.59 -36.96
CA LEU A 56 -25.89 -6.00 -37.57
C LEU A 56 -24.85 -5.60 -36.51
N ASN A 57 -25.28 -4.88 -35.46
CA ASN A 57 -24.42 -4.45 -34.36
C ASN A 57 -23.75 -5.67 -33.69
N LYS A 58 -24.53 -6.70 -33.36
CA LYS A 58 -24.03 -7.96 -32.78
C LYS A 58 -23.04 -8.68 -33.71
N THR A 59 -23.32 -8.69 -35.01
CA THR A 59 -22.45 -9.33 -36.01
C THR A 59 -21.12 -8.59 -36.13
N LEU A 60 -21.13 -7.26 -36.15
CA LEU A 60 -19.91 -6.46 -36.24
C LEU A 60 -19.04 -6.57 -34.99
N HIS A 61 -19.63 -6.60 -33.79
CA HIS A 61 -18.88 -6.90 -32.56
C HIS A 61 -18.30 -8.30 -32.57
N SER A 62 -19.03 -9.29 -33.10
CA SER A 62 -18.51 -10.65 -33.29
C SER A 62 -17.26 -10.66 -34.18
N TYR A 63 -17.33 -10.05 -35.38
CA TYR A 63 -16.18 -9.94 -36.28
C TYR A 63 -14.99 -9.20 -35.64
N LEU A 64 -15.27 -8.10 -34.94
CA LEU A 64 -14.25 -7.31 -34.26
C LEU A 64 -13.57 -8.09 -33.14
N SER A 65 -14.36 -8.86 -32.36
CA SER A 65 -13.85 -9.69 -31.28
C SER A 65 -12.96 -10.83 -31.80
N LEU A 66 -13.33 -11.46 -32.92
CA LEU A 66 -12.52 -12.50 -33.58
C LEU A 66 -11.18 -11.92 -34.04
N SER A 67 -11.20 -10.74 -34.66
CA SER A 67 -10.00 -10.03 -35.12
C SER A 67 -9.09 -9.64 -33.94
N ALA A 68 -9.66 -9.05 -32.88
CA ALA A 68 -8.94 -8.69 -31.65
C ALA A 68 -8.29 -9.92 -30.97
N ASN A 69 -8.99 -11.05 -30.95
CA ASN A 69 -8.51 -12.29 -30.34
C ASN A 69 -7.34 -12.90 -31.12
N ASN A 70 -7.34 -12.81 -32.46
CA ASN A 70 -6.21 -13.27 -33.27
C ASN A 70 -4.92 -12.52 -32.93
N HIS A 71 -5.00 -11.21 -32.72
CA HIS A 71 -3.85 -10.38 -32.33
C HIS A 71 -3.48 -10.50 -30.83
N SER A 72 -4.40 -10.99 -29.99
CA SER A 72 -4.14 -11.24 -28.57
C SER A 72 -3.16 -12.39 -28.32
N LYS A 73 -3.02 -13.34 -29.26
CA LYS A 73 -2.08 -14.47 -29.17
C LYS A 73 -0.61 -14.03 -29.12
N PHE A 74 -0.31 -12.87 -29.70
CA PHE A 74 1.03 -12.25 -29.68
C PHE A 74 1.30 -11.44 -28.41
N ARG A 75 0.29 -11.29 -27.55
CA ARG A 75 0.45 -10.70 -26.23
C ARG A 75 1.11 -11.75 -25.34
N LEU A 76 2.44 -11.77 -25.35
CA LEU A 76 3.25 -12.53 -24.39
C LEU A 76 2.87 -12.03 -22.98
N GLY A 77 1.92 -12.72 -22.37
CA GLY A 77 1.54 -12.50 -21.00
C GLY A 77 2.78 -12.67 -20.16
N ASN A 78 3.19 -11.61 -19.48
CA ASN A 78 4.24 -11.70 -18.48
C ASN A 78 3.66 -12.58 -17.35
N LYS A 79 3.81 -13.92 -17.43
CA LYS A 79 3.25 -14.88 -16.47
C LYS A 79 3.69 -14.58 -15.03
N ASN A 80 4.75 -13.80 -14.88
CA ASN A 80 5.30 -13.38 -13.59
C ASN A 80 4.69 -12.10 -13.00
N LYS A 81 3.68 -11.46 -13.63
CA LYS A 81 3.07 -10.23 -13.08
C LYS A 81 2.40 -10.42 -11.72
N ASN A 82 2.05 -11.66 -11.36
CA ASN A 82 1.37 -12.00 -10.10
C ASN A 82 2.23 -12.82 -9.13
N LEU A 83 3.51 -13.07 -9.42
CA LEU A 83 4.36 -13.91 -8.55
C LEU A 83 4.53 -13.32 -7.14
N TYR A 84 4.36 -12.00 -7.00
CA TYR A 84 4.55 -11.26 -5.75
C TYR A 84 3.36 -10.34 -5.41
N LYS A 85 2.12 -10.79 -5.64
CA LYS A 85 0.95 -9.92 -5.43
C LYS A 85 0.61 -9.73 -3.95
N SER A 86 0.76 -10.76 -3.11
CA SER A 86 0.54 -10.72 -1.65
C SER A 86 1.17 -11.93 -0.96
N LEU A 87 1.50 -11.80 0.33
CA LEU A 87 1.89 -12.95 1.14
C LEU A 87 0.69 -13.88 1.34
N THR A 88 0.91 -15.19 1.29
CA THR A 88 -0.09 -16.15 1.76
C THR A 88 -0.29 -15.99 3.27
N ASN A 89 -1.41 -16.47 3.79
CA ASN A 89 -1.67 -16.43 5.24
C ASN A 89 -0.56 -17.14 6.04
N GLU A 90 0.04 -18.20 5.49
CA GLU A 90 1.12 -18.93 6.14
C GLU A 90 2.41 -18.10 6.17
N GLN A 91 2.81 -17.55 5.03
CA GLN A 91 3.96 -16.65 4.92
C GLN A 91 3.81 -15.42 5.83
N LEU A 92 2.59 -14.88 5.94
CA LEU A 92 2.31 -13.78 6.85
C LEU A 92 2.47 -14.18 8.31
N ARG A 93 1.97 -15.36 8.71
CA ARG A 93 2.14 -15.88 10.08
C ARG A 93 3.63 -16.05 10.41
N ASP A 94 4.40 -16.66 9.51
CA ASP A 94 5.83 -16.87 9.70
C ASP A 94 6.58 -15.54 9.78
N PHE A 95 6.22 -14.57 8.95
CA PHE A 95 6.80 -13.24 9.01
C PHE A 95 6.48 -12.52 10.32
N VAL A 96 5.20 -12.53 10.77
CA VAL A 96 4.77 -11.88 12.01
C VAL A 96 5.42 -12.54 13.24
N TYR A 97 5.69 -13.85 13.18
CA TYR A 97 6.39 -14.59 14.24
C TYR A 97 7.78 -14.01 14.57
N LEU A 98 8.46 -13.38 13.60
CA LEU A 98 9.77 -12.76 13.80
C LEU A 98 9.72 -11.54 14.74
N PHE A 99 8.54 -10.94 14.97
CA PHE A 99 8.39 -9.67 15.69
C PHE A 99 7.86 -9.84 17.12
N LYS A 100 8.10 -10.98 17.78
CA LYS A 100 7.60 -11.23 19.14
C LYS A 100 8.21 -10.32 20.21
N LEU A 101 7.36 -9.92 21.14
CA LEU A 101 7.74 -9.25 22.39
C LEU A 101 8.63 -10.18 23.23
N PRO A 102 9.77 -9.70 23.74
CA PRO A 102 10.49 -10.43 24.78
C PRO A 102 9.67 -10.45 26.07
N ALA A 103 9.74 -11.54 26.82
CA ALA A 103 9.01 -11.70 28.09
C ALA A 103 9.42 -10.67 29.15
N LYS A 104 10.63 -10.13 29.05
CA LYS A 104 11.13 -9.03 29.88
C LYS A 104 11.62 -7.90 28.99
N ILE A 105 11.22 -6.69 29.32
CA ILE A 105 11.69 -5.48 28.63
C ILE A 105 12.98 -5.04 29.30
N GLU A 106 14.09 -5.14 28.60
CA GLU A 106 15.38 -4.61 29.04
C GLU A 106 15.30 -3.09 29.12
N LYS A 107 15.60 -2.57 30.31
CA LYS A 107 15.67 -1.13 30.58
C LYS A 107 17.06 -0.76 31.04
N ASP A 108 17.49 0.45 30.68
CA ASP A 108 18.72 1.04 31.20
C ASP A 108 18.55 1.54 32.64
N SER A 109 19.63 2.07 33.23
CA SER A 109 19.63 2.66 34.58
C SER A 109 18.63 3.80 34.75
N ASP A 110 18.27 4.48 33.65
CA ASP A 110 17.31 5.59 33.63
C ASP A 110 15.85 5.10 33.47
N GLY A 111 15.63 3.78 33.43
CA GLY A 111 14.31 3.18 33.23
C GLY A 111 13.77 3.27 31.80
N ARG A 112 14.61 3.67 30.83
CA ARG A 112 14.27 3.71 29.40
C ARG A 112 14.51 2.35 28.77
N MET A 113 13.76 2.00 27.74
CA MET A 113 14.07 0.80 26.96
C MET A 113 15.50 0.88 26.39
N THR A 114 16.25 -0.22 26.38
CA THR A 114 17.50 -0.32 25.59
C THR A 114 17.24 -0.05 24.10
N ALA A 115 18.28 0.32 23.35
CA ALA A 115 18.14 0.61 21.92
C ALA A 115 17.61 -0.60 21.12
N SER A 116 18.06 -1.80 21.45
CA SER A 116 17.58 -3.06 20.88
C SER A 116 16.09 -3.29 21.16
N ALA A 117 15.67 -3.14 22.42
CA ALA A 117 14.27 -3.25 22.83
C ALA A 117 13.40 -2.22 22.11
N TYR A 118 13.84 -0.96 22.04
CA TYR A 118 13.13 0.10 21.32
C TYR A 118 12.87 -0.26 19.85
N VAL A 119 13.89 -0.73 19.13
CA VAL A 119 13.77 -1.12 17.71
C VAL A 119 12.80 -2.29 17.54
N ARG A 120 12.88 -3.30 18.42
CA ARG A 120 11.97 -4.45 18.39
C ARG A 120 10.51 -4.03 18.62
N PHE A 121 10.25 -3.19 19.62
CA PHE A 121 8.93 -2.65 19.90
C PHE A 121 8.37 -1.85 18.73
N ARG A 122 9.18 -0.94 18.18
CA ARG A 122 8.82 -0.14 17.00
C ARG A 122 8.42 -1.05 15.82
N ASN A 123 9.24 -2.06 15.54
CA ASN A 123 9.02 -2.94 14.40
C ASN A 123 7.77 -3.81 14.58
N LEU A 124 7.52 -4.32 15.79
CA LEU A 124 6.29 -5.06 16.08
C LEU A 124 5.04 -4.21 15.86
N ILE A 125 5.03 -2.99 16.38
CA ILE A 125 3.91 -2.05 16.20
C ILE A 125 3.71 -1.74 14.72
N LEU A 126 4.78 -1.47 13.98
CA LEU A 126 4.73 -1.27 12.52
C LEU A 126 4.06 -2.44 11.81
N VAL A 127 4.53 -3.66 12.07
CA VAL A 127 4.01 -4.86 11.42
C VAL A 127 2.54 -5.02 11.72
N LYS A 128 2.11 -4.88 12.98
CA LYS A 128 0.68 -4.92 13.35
C LYS A 128 -0.16 -3.87 12.62
N LEU A 129 0.29 -2.63 12.56
CA LEU A 129 -0.44 -1.56 11.88
C LEU A 129 -0.59 -1.83 10.38
N LEU A 130 0.46 -2.32 9.73
CA LEU A 130 0.45 -2.60 8.29
C LEU A 130 -0.34 -3.87 7.95
N THR A 131 -0.20 -4.94 8.72
CA THR A 131 -0.75 -6.26 8.36
C THR A 131 -2.10 -6.53 8.99
N GLN A 132 -2.28 -6.23 10.28
CA GLN A 132 -3.50 -6.54 11.02
C GLN A 132 -4.57 -5.46 10.82
N TYR A 133 -4.15 -4.19 10.77
CA TYR A 133 -5.07 -3.05 10.61
C TYR A 133 -5.10 -2.48 9.17
N GLY A 134 -4.26 -3.01 8.28
CA GLY A 134 -4.28 -2.68 6.85
C GLY A 134 -3.91 -1.23 6.54
N LEU A 135 -3.11 -0.58 7.39
CA LEU A 135 -2.66 0.79 7.11
C LEU A 135 -1.62 0.79 6.00
N ARG A 136 -1.69 1.80 5.15
CA ARG A 136 -0.59 2.11 4.24
C ARG A 136 0.56 2.74 5.04
N ILE A 137 1.80 2.55 4.60
CA ILE A 137 2.96 3.14 5.30
C ILE A 137 2.80 4.64 5.51
N GLY A 138 2.29 5.39 4.52
CA GLY A 138 2.04 6.83 4.66
C GLY A 138 1.00 7.19 5.73
N GLU A 139 -0.03 6.36 5.91
CA GLU A 139 -1.05 6.53 6.96
C GLU A 139 -0.46 6.19 8.33
N THR A 140 0.32 5.11 8.42
CA THR A 140 1.06 4.73 9.63
C THR A 140 1.99 5.86 10.07
N LEU A 141 2.71 6.47 9.14
CA LEU A 141 3.61 7.60 9.36
C LEU A 141 2.89 8.90 9.78
N LEU A 142 1.57 8.99 9.62
CA LEU A 142 0.74 10.13 10.00
C LEU A 142 0.24 10.03 11.45
N LEU A 143 0.19 8.81 12.01
CA LEU A 143 -0.39 8.55 13.32
C LEU A 143 0.37 9.28 14.44
N ARG A 144 -0.41 9.79 15.40
CA ARG A 144 0.07 10.52 16.58
C ARG A 144 -0.58 9.98 17.83
N GLU A 145 -0.17 10.47 19.00
CA GLU A 145 -0.74 10.02 20.26
C GLU A 145 -2.25 10.25 20.35
N SER A 146 -2.71 11.39 19.81
CA SER A 146 -4.11 11.80 19.72
C SER A 146 -4.93 10.94 18.76
N SER A 147 -4.29 10.19 17.86
CA SER A 147 -4.95 9.20 17.00
C SER A 147 -5.50 8.02 17.80
N PHE A 148 -4.98 7.74 19.00
CA PHE A 148 -5.38 6.57 19.78
C PHE A 148 -6.22 6.97 20.98
N LYS A 149 -7.50 6.59 20.96
CA LYS A 149 -8.51 6.97 21.96
C LYS A 149 -9.24 5.75 22.51
N LEU A 150 -9.77 5.91 23.71
CA LEU A 150 -10.74 4.98 24.28
C LEU A 150 -12.14 5.52 24.06
N ASN A 151 -13.15 4.64 24.09
CA ASN A 151 -14.53 5.06 24.28
C ASN A 151 -14.72 5.67 25.68
N MET A 152 -15.86 6.34 25.88
CA MET A 152 -16.24 6.92 27.18
C MET A 152 -16.25 5.91 28.33
N ALA A 153 -16.51 4.63 28.03
CA ALA A 153 -16.52 3.55 29.01
C ALA A 153 -15.15 2.87 29.20
N GLU A 154 -14.10 3.32 28.52
CA GLU A 154 -12.74 2.76 28.57
C GLU A 154 -12.59 1.26 28.24
N THR A 155 -13.60 0.68 27.61
CA THR A 155 -13.67 -0.74 27.23
C THR A 155 -13.23 -1.01 25.81
N ILE A 156 -13.34 -0.03 24.91
CA ILE A 156 -13.04 -0.16 23.50
C ILE A 156 -12.00 0.89 23.11
N ALA A 157 -10.95 0.44 22.43
CA ALA A 157 -9.93 1.31 21.87
C ALA A 157 -10.14 1.52 20.37
N TYR A 158 -9.91 2.76 19.93
CA TYR A 158 -10.00 3.17 18.54
C TYR A 158 -8.73 3.90 18.08
N MET A 159 -8.46 3.78 16.79
CA MET A 159 -7.42 4.48 16.07
C MET A 159 -8.05 5.33 14.98
N TYR A 160 -7.89 6.65 15.11
CA TYR A 160 -8.37 7.63 14.15
C TYR A 160 -7.26 7.98 13.15
N VAL A 161 -7.48 7.59 11.89
CA VAL A 161 -6.54 7.77 10.78
C VAL A 161 -6.94 9.03 10.01
N ALA A 162 -6.33 10.16 10.36
CA ALA A 162 -6.62 11.47 9.76
C ALA A 162 -5.40 12.38 9.81
N ASN A 163 -5.40 13.47 9.03
CA ASN A 163 -4.49 14.58 9.27
C ASN A 163 -4.91 15.26 10.58
N LEU A 164 -4.03 15.29 11.56
CA LEU A 164 -4.28 15.91 12.86
C LEU A 164 -3.43 17.18 12.98
N ASP A 165 -4.06 18.28 13.43
CA ASP A 165 -3.44 19.60 13.57
C ASP A 165 -2.75 19.80 14.93
N ASP A 166 -2.48 18.71 15.64
CA ASP A 166 -1.93 18.69 17.01
C ASP A 166 -0.39 18.91 17.07
N GLY A 167 0.19 19.55 16.05
CA GLY A 167 1.59 19.98 16.07
C GLY A 167 2.29 19.98 14.71
N VAL A 168 3.41 20.68 14.63
CA VAL A 168 4.19 20.87 13.40
C VAL A 168 5.04 19.64 13.10
N ASP A 169 4.78 18.95 11.99
CA ASP A 169 5.65 17.87 11.49
C ASP A 169 7.00 18.43 10.97
N PRO A 170 8.16 17.94 11.43
CA PRO A 170 9.48 18.46 11.03
C PRO A 170 9.99 17.91 9.73
N ARG A 171 9.38 16.82 9.24
CA ARG A 171 9.93 16.09 8.12
C ARG A 171 9.88 17.04 6.94
N LYS A 172 10.99 17.09 6.20
CA LYS A 172 11.06 17.82 4.93
C LYS A 172 9.89 17.41 4.02
N ASN A 173 9.57 16.11 4.03
CA ASN A 173 8.43 15.54 3.31
C ASN A 173 7.40 15.03 4.33
N LYS A 174 6.34 15.81 4.53
CA LYS A 174 5.26 15.50 5.48
C LYS A 174 4.28 14.51 4.83
N PRO A 175 3.98 13.36 5.45
CA PRO A 175 2.86 12.53 5.00
C PRO A 175 1.56 13.29 5.22
N SER A 176 0.63 13.15 4.29
CA SER A 176 -0.71 13.71 4.41
C SER A 176 -1.69 12.84 3.64
N ILE A 177 -2.90 12.72 4.20
CA ILE A 177 -4.04 12.13 3.51
C ILE A 177 -4.62 13.17 2.55
N LYS A 178 -4.70 12.81 1.26
CA LYS A 178 -5.20 13.68 0.19
C LYS A 178 -6.71 13.56 -0.05
N THR A 179 -7.32 12.43 0.29
CA THR A 179 -8.72 12.14 -0.02
C THR A 179 -9.53 11.95 1.26
N ARG A 180 -10.73 12.54 1.32
CA ARG A 180 -11.65 12.41 2.47
C ARG A 180 -11.97 10.95 2.77
N ASN A 181 -12.11 10.12 1.74
CA ASN A 181 -12.41 8.68 1.88
C ASN A 181 -11.29 7.87 2.57
N SER A 182 -10.09 8.43 2.71
CA SER A 182 -9.00 7.76 3.46
C SER A 182 -9.06 8.07 4.96
N ILE A 183 -9.86 9.06 5.37
CA ILE A 183 -10.11 9.38 6.78
C ILE A 183 -11.06 8.34 7.35
N ARG A 184 -10.65 7.67 8.43
CA ARG A 184 -11.45 6.59 9.04
C ARG A 184 -11.08 6.34 10.48
N GLU A 185 -12.01 5.75 11.22
CA GLU A 185 -11.79 5.24 12.55
C GLU A 185 -11.74 3.70 12.51
N LEU A 186 -10.72 3.12 13.15
CA LEU A 186 -10.52 1.68 13.21
C LEU A 186 -10.56 1.22 14.66
N LYS A 187 -11.35 0.18 14.95
CA LYS A 187 -11.31 -0.49 16.24
C LYS A 187 -9.98 -1.25 16.38
N ILE A 188 -9.31 -1.10 17.51
CA ILE A 188 -8.06 -1.80 17.81
C ILE A 188 -8.20 -2.65 19.07
N SER A 189 -7.38 -3.70 19.17
CA SER A 189 -7.33 -4.53 20.38
C SER A 189 -6.86 -3.72 21.58
N MET A 190 -7.46 -3.94 22.74
CA MET A 190 -7.04 -3.28 23.99
C MET A 190 -5.58 -3.63 24.36
N GLN A 191 -5.12 -4.84 24.01
CA GLN A 191 -3.71 -5.22 24.18
C GLN A 191 -2.80 -4.38 23.29
N ASP A 192 -3.16 -4.21 22.01
CA ASP A 192 -2.38 -3.42 21.06
C ASP A 192 -2.37 -1.94 21.46
N TYR A 193 -3.51 -1.41 21.91
CA TYR A 193 -3.61 -0.06 22.47
C TYR A 193 -2.64 0.14 23.63
N LYS A 194 -2.62 -0.78 24.60
CA LYS A 194 -1.68 -0.72 25.75
C LYS A 194 -0.23 -0.76 25.30
N ILE A 195 0.13 -1.65 24.37
CA ILE A 195 1.49 -1.75 23.82
C ILE A 195 1.90 -0.44 23.13
N ILE A 196 1.02 0.13 22.31
CA ILE A 196 1.25 1.38 21.59
C ILE A 196 1.42 2.54 22.60
N LYS A 197 0.53 2.69 23.58
CA LYS A 197 0.64 3.74 24.61
C LYS A 197 1.90 3.61 25.46
N MET A 198 2.27 2.38 25.85
CA MET A 198 3.52 2.13 26.57
C MET A 198 4.74 2.53 25.74
N PHE A 199 4.76 2.20 24.44
CA PHE A 199 5.83 2.62 23.55
C PHE A 199 5.88 4.15 23.39
N MET A 200 4.74 4.81 23.24
CA MET A 200 4.66 6.29 23.17
C MET A 200 5.21 6.96 24.43
N MET A 201 4.92 6.42 25.62
CA MET A 201 5.50 6.91 26.88
C MET A 201 7.03 6.82 26.87
N GLN A 202 7.59 5.73 26.33
CA GLN A 202 9.03 5.52 26.23
C GLN A 202 9.71 6.45 25.21
N VAL A 203 9.01 6.79 24.12
CA VAL A 203 9.45 7.84 23.18
C VAL A 203 9.56 9.19 23.91
N LYS A 204 8.54 9.58 24.67
CA LYS A 204 8.53 10.84 25.44
C LYS A 204 9.67 10.92 26.48
N LEU A 205 9.94 9.81 27.18
CA LEU A 205 11.03 9.74 28.16
C LEU A 205 12.42 9.96 27.53
N ARG A 206 12.61 9.50 26.29
CA ARG A 206 13.85 9.74 25.52
C ARG A 206 13.95 11.19 25.04
N GLU A 207 12.85 11.80 24.60
CA GLU A 207 12.81 13.20 24.15
C GLU A 207 13.05 14.19 25.31
N GLY A 208 12.51 13.93 26.50
CA GLY A 208 12.72 14.77 27.68
C GLY A 208 14.19 14.86 28.14
N ALA A 209 14.97 13.81 27.91
CA ALA A 209 16.40 13.76 28.25
C ALA A 209 17.27 14.61 27.30
N ASN A 210 16.92 14.65 26.02
CA ASN A 210 17.64 15.42 25.00
C ASN A 210 17.53 16.94 25.20
N LYS A 211 16.61 17.42 26.06
CA LYS A 211 16.50 18.85 26.39
C LYS A 211 17.60 19.36 27.33
N ARG A 212 18.38 18.47 27.97
CA ARG A 212 19.51 18.85 28.86
C ARG A 212 20.83 19.06 28.13
N GLY A 213 20.90 18.77 26.82
CA GLY A 213 22.05 19.02 25.97
C GLY A 213 21.63 19.74 24.70
N ASN A 214 21.74 21.07 24.70
CA ASN A 214 21.76 21.97 23.54
C ASN A 214 21.02 21.48 22.25
N SER A 215 19.68 21.41 22.26
CA SER A 215 18.90 21.41 21.03
C SER A 215 17.44 21.80 21.25
N SER A 216 17.15 23.08 21.07
CA SER A 216 15.82 23.70 21.14
C SER A 216 14.92 23.43 19.92
N ARG A 217 14.99 22.23 19.31
CA ARG A 217 14.32 21.95 18.02
C ARG A 217 13.39 20.73 17.93
N LEU A 218 13.04 20.07 19.03
CA LEU A 218 12.30 18.81 18.98
C LEU A 218 10.95 18.91 19.71
N THR A 219 9.91 19.28 18.96
CA THR A 219 8.54 19.48 19.44
C THR A 219 7.61 18.30 19.08
N GLN A 220 7.39 17.37 20.00
CA GLN A 220 6.10 16.67 20.24
C GLN A 220 5.44 15.76 19.18
N SER A 221 5.86 15.72 17.91
CA SER A 221 5.29 14.81 16.88
C SER A 221 6.30 13.80 16.26
N PHE A 222 7.51 13.68 16.79
CA PHE A 222 8.68 13.49 15.91
C PHE A 222 9.29 12.08 15.86
N HIS A 223 8.92 11.11 16.71
CA HIS A 223 9.67 9.83 16.77
C HIS A 223 8.85 8.53 16.78
N PHE A 224 7.54 8.56 16.50
CA PHE A 224 6.79 7.29 16.38
C PHE A 224 7.32 6.42 15.20
N PHE A 225 7.64 7.05 14.06
CA PHE A 225 8.28 6.38 12.90
C PHE A 225 9.38 7.16 12.18
N SER A 226 9.74 8.36 12.67
CA SER A 226 10.88 9.10 12.12
C SER A 226 12.17 8.57 12.77
N LEU A 227 12.73 7.53 12.13
CA LEU A 227 14.12 7.13 12.25
C LEU A 227 14.67 7.00 10.82
N SER A 228 14.56 8.08 10.05
CA SER A 228 15.39 8.26 8.87
C SER A 228 16.71 8.89 9.34
N ARG A 229 17.70 8.06 9.71
CA ARG A 229 19.13 8.22 9.33
C ARG A 229 20.16 7.34 10.04
N SER A 230 19.79 6.42 10.92
CA SER A 230 20.76 5.44 11.44
C SER A 230 20.12 4.07 11.53
N PHE A 231 20.85 3.05 11.05
CA PHE A 231 20.51 1.63 11.08
C PHE A 231 19.64 1.08 9.93
N LEU A 232 19.99 1.46 8.70
CA LEU A 232 20.23 0.42 7.67
C LEU A 232 21.75 0.20 7.65
N PRO A 233 22.25 -1.03 7.41
CA PRO A 233 23.67 -1.23 7.13
C PRO A 233 24.11 -0.38 5.93
#